data_AF-A0A1C5SAP4-F1
#
_entry.id   AF-A0A1C5SAP4-F1
#
_cell.length_a   1.000
_cell.length_b   1.000
_cell.length_c   1.000
_cell.angle_alpha   90.00
_cell.angle_beta   90.00
_cell.angle_gamma   90.00
#
_symmetry.space_group_name_H-M   'P 1'
#
loop_
_entity.id
_entity.type
_entity.pdbx_description
1 polymer ?
#
loop_
_entity_poly.entity_id
_entity_poly.type
_entity_poly.pdbx_seq_one_letter_code
_entity_poly.pdbx_strand_id
1 'polypeptide(L)'
;MEEQIMKRLMKWLLPCICLVTLATGCSDSDGEGTPERQGKPITELTPDENKKELENIGMNLLSKINPDDHAVLLKTIARFDEIIPSPEIYSVLKSVGKVCADTDLSEMVSLASTRFAVVDMSYGTWEYNESTSQWDNKETGQKGEVTYKFKVDGTAATIHATYSDKTIRFEGRTVPVGVSMKVTLGTDTLAELNSSINMNEAETQISVNSSLSASGYLFGVVADINNNNSESMAVVTFSKDGEVLVSLDANGIFDSNLRFDPPLKSAAGELRIMDDLRVNLSCSDLQKIIEEDRKNDPTYEAYHKRMADVYNQYIHGELRYAESEYVVANIAFQAYAEDDNGDGIINDNDDWNIEPLIVFSQDGSKYSFDDYFSEVKFQSLLEQCEALVNKYVKLLK
;
A
#
# COMPACT_ATOMS: atom_id res chain seq x y z
N MET A 1 -17.94 7.96 17.99
CA MET A 1 -17.30 6.62 17.85
C MET A 1 -16.75 6.43 16.43
N GLU A 2 -17.47 6.80 15.38
CA GLU A 2 -16.95 6.79 13.98
C GLU A 2 -15.86 7.86 13.73
N GLU A 3 -15.93 9.03 14.38
CA GLU A 3 -14.96 10.12 14.23
C GLU A 3 -13.56 9.81 14.84
N GLN A 4 -13.50 9.07 15.96
CA GLN A 4 -12.24 8.63 16.57
C GLN A 4 -11.57 7.48 15.79
N ILE A 5 -12.36 6.67 15.09
CA ILE A 5 -11.85 5.59 14.21
C ILE A 5 -11.28 6.19 12.92
N MET A 6 -11.92 7.24 12.38
CA MET A 6 -11.45 7.97 11.19
C MET A 6 -10.18 8.80 11.47
N LYS A 7 -10.10 9.47 12.63
CA LYS A 7 -8.89 10.16 13.11
C LYS A 7 -7.73 9.19 13.37
N ARG A 8 -7.99 7.97 13.86
CA ARG A 8 -6.97 6.91 13.94
C ARG A 8 -6.57 6.42 12.55
N LEU A 9 -7.51 6.07 11.67
CA LEU A 9 -7.21 5.59 10.31
C LEU A 9 -6.42 6.60 9.48
N MET A 10 -6.67 7.91 9.61
CA MET A 10 -5.92 8.96 8.93
C MET A 10 -4.59 9.34 9.61
N LYS A 11 -4.50 9.27 10.96
CA LYS A 11 -3.21 9.33 11.69
C LYS A 11 -2.27 8.21 11.30
N TRP A 12 -2.82 7.06 10.92
CA TRP A 12 -2.05 5.93 10.42
C TRP A 12 -1.90 5.94 8.90
N LEU A 13 -2.79 6.51 8.08
CA LEU A 13 -2.67 6.33 6.61
C LEU A 13 -1.39 6.93 6.01
N LEU A 14 -0.92 8.11 6.40
CA LEU A 14 0.33 8.68 5.87
C LEU A 14 1.58 8.00 6.45
N PRO A 15 1.65 7.75 7.77
CA PRO A 15 2.75 6.97 8.37
C PRO A 15 2.70 5.48 8.04
N CYS A 16 1.54 4.90 7.71
CA CYS A 16 1.33 3.52 7.25
C CYS A 16 1.43 3.37 5.74
N ILE A 17 1.26 4.44 4.96
CA ILE A 17 1.83 4.48 3.61
C ILE A 17 3.37 4.50 3.71
N CYS A 18 3.93 4.90 4.87
CA CYS A 18 5.34 4.72 5.22
C CYS A 18 5.68 3.48 6.10
N LEU A 19 4.70 2.78 6.71
CA LEU A 19 4.88 1.63 7.62
C LEU A 19 4.35 0.30 7.02
N VAL A 20 3.42 0.31 6.07
CA VAL A 20 2.96 -0.90 5.33
C VAL A 20 4.01 -1.36 4.33
N THR A 21 4.98 -0.51 4.05
CA THR A 21 6.20 -0.83 3.29
C THR A 21 7.22 -1.61 4.14
N LEU A 22 6.96 -1.82 5.44
CA LEU A 22 7.86 -2.54 6.35
C LEU A 22 7.85 -4.08 6.24
N ALA A 23 7.24 -4.66 5.20
CA ALA A 23 7.26 -6.11 5.00
C ALA A 23 8.04 -6.59 3.78
N THR A 24 8.53 -5.71 2.90
CA THR A 24 9.41 -6.09 1.80
C THR A 24 10.38 -4.95 1.57
N GLY A 25 11.64 -5.18 1.94
CA GLY A 25 12.71 -4.18 1.82
C GLY A 25 12.71 -3.60 0.42
N CYS A 26 12.92 -2.31 0.14
CA CYS A 26 13.84 -1.20 0.41
C CYS A 26 15.22 -1.01 -0.45
N SER A 27 15.24 -0.30 -1.62
CA SER A 27 16.42 -0.03 -2.55
C SER A 27 16.74 1.42 -2.91
N ASP A 28 18.01 1.63 -3.34
CA ASP A 28 18.52 2.82 -4.05
C ASP A 28 18.19 2.80 -5.56
N SER A 29 17.67 3.91 -6.10
CA SER A 29 17.67 4.18 -7.55
C SER A 29 18.02 5.64 -7.86
N ASP A 30 19.02 5.80 -8.73
CA ASP A 30 19.43 7.08 -9.32
C ASP A 30 18.37 7.55 -10.33
N GLY A 31 17.84 8.77 -10.15
CA GLY A 31 16.89 9.41 -11.06
C GLY A 31 17.41 10.76 -11.57
N GLU A 32 17.42 10.94 -12.90
CA GLU A 32 17.85 12.16 -13.57
C GLU A 32 16.83 13.31 -13.47
N GLY A 33 17.36 14.53 -13.34
CA GLY A 33 16.64 15.74 -12.96
C GLY A 33 15.71 16.39 -13.97
N THR A 34 14.66 17.03 -13.44
CA THR A 34 14.13 18.39 -13.73
C THR A 34 12.87 18.63 -12.87
N PRO A 35 12.31 19.86 -12.70
CA PRO A 35 12.84 21.22 -12.86
C PRO A 35 13.00 21.98 -11.51
N GLU A 36 13.74 23.10 -11.53
CA GLU A 36 14.00 23.95 -10.36
C GLU A 36 12.73 24.58 -9.75
N ARG A 37 12.55 24.35 -8.45
CA ARG A 37 11.53 24.96 -7.58
C ARG A 37 11.61 26.50 -7.60
N GLN A 38 10.50 27.16 -7.88
CA GLN A 38 10.39 28.62 -7.72
C GLN A 38 10.13 28.99 -6.25
N GLY A 39 11.08 29.63 -5.58
CA GLY A 39 10.95 30.04 -4.17
C GLY A 39 12.29 30.24 -3.47
N LYS A 40 12.28 30.30 -2.14
CA LYS A 40 13.51 30.24 -1.33
C LYS A 40 14.22 28.90 -1.58
N PRO A 41 15.56 28.86 -1.51
CA PRO A 41 16.31 27.61 -1.53
C PRO A 41 15.76 26.62 -0.50
N ILE A 42 15.70 25.32 -0.84
CA ILE A 42 15.19 24.27 0.07
C ILE A 42 15.96 24.29 1.40
N THR A 43 17.27 24.58 1.33
CA THR A 43 18.20 24.73 2.47
C THR A 43 17.81 25.84 3.46
N GLU A 44 16.89 26.73 3.08
CA GLU A 44 16.50 27.90 3.87
C GLU A 44 15.04 27.85 4.37
N LEU A 45 14.31 26.75 4.10
CA LEU A 45 12.92 26.60 4.52
C LEU A 45 12.80 26.32 6.02
N THR A 46 12.10 27.21 6.71
CA THR A 46 11.69 26.99 8.11
C THR A 46 10.74 25.79 8.25
N PRO A 47 10.56 25.20 9.44
CA PRO A 47 9.60 24.11 9.67
C PRO A 47 8.17 24.43 9.19
N ASP A 48 7.68 25.66 9.40
CA ASP A 48 6.36 26.09 8.93
C ASP A 48 6.27 26.23 7.40
N GLU A 49 7.36 26.64 6.75
CA GLU A 49 7.44 26.68 5.28
C GLU A 49 7.51 25.27 4.69
N ASN A 50 8.20 24.33 5.35
CA ASN A 50 8.23 22.91 4.98
C ASN A 50 6.85 22.26 5.09
N LYS A 51 6.14 22.51 6.19
CA LYS A 51 4.76 22.07 6.39
C LYS A 51 3.87 22.51 5.23
N LYS A 52 3.94 23.79 4.83
CA LYS A 52 3.16 24.32 3.72
C LYS A 52 3.51 23.65 2.38
N GLU A 53 4.78 23.35 2.16
CA GLU A 53 5.23 22.61 0.97
C GLU A 53 4.61 21.20 0.93
N LEU A 54 4.70 20.45 2.03
CA LEU A 54 4.11 19.12 2.15
C LEU A 54 2.59 19.13 1.96
N GLU A 55 1.91 20.13 2.54
CA GLU A 55 0.47 20.33 2.35
C GLU A 55 0.14 20.59 0.87
N ASN A 56 0.91 21.42 0.16
CA ASN A 56 0.71 21.66 -1.27
C ASN A 56 0.93 20.41 -2.12
N ILE A 57 1.98 19.63 -1.83
CA ILE A 57 2.26 18.36 -2.54
C ILE A 57 1.11 17.39 -2.34
N GLY A 58 0.66 17.21 -1.09
CA GLY A 58 -0.50 16.36 -0.78
C GLY A 58 -1.78 16.84 -1.47
N MET A 59 -2.04 18.15 -1.47
CA MET A 59 -3.19 18.73 -2.16
C MET A 59 -3.13 18.52 -3.68
N ASN A 60 -1.95 18.65 -4.27
CA ASN A 60 -1.73 18.39 -5.69
C ASN A 60 -2.00 16.91 -6.01
N LEU A 61 -1.45 15.98 -5.22
CA LEU A 61 -1.72 14.54 -5.35
C LEU A 61 -3.23 14.25 -5.30
N LEU A 62 -3.93 14.73 -4.26
CA LEU A 62 -5.37 14.49 -4.11
C LEU A 62 -6.18 15.06 -5.27
N SER A 63 -5.74 16.18 -5.86
CA SER A 63 -6.42 16.78 -7.02
C SER A 63 -6.38 15.92 -8.28
N LYS A 64 -5.43 14.97 -8.37
CA LYS A 64 -5.33 14.00 -9.46
C LYS A 64 -6.31 12.84 -9.29
N ILE A 65 -6.89 12.66 -8.10
CA ILE A 65 -7.82 11.56 -7.80
C ILE A 65 -9.27 12.05 -7.91
N ASN A 66 -10.05 11.45 -8.81
CA ASN A 66 -11.46 11.75 -8.98
C ASN A 66 -12.31 10.48 -8.80
N PRO A 67 -13.06 10.36 -7.69
CA PRO A 67 -13.90 9.19 -7.42
C PRO A 67 -14.94 8.89 -8.49
N ASP A 68 -15.45 9.92 -9.16
CA ASP A 68 -16.48 9.76 -10.21
C ASP A 68 -15.95 8.96 -11.41
N ASP A 69 -14.63 8.93 -11.61
CA ASP A 69 -14.00 8.11 -12.66
C ASP A 69 -14.28 6.61 -12.40
N HIS A 70 -14.40 6.18 -11.14
CA HIS A 70 -14.66 4.79 -10.74
C HIS A 70 -16.15 4.45 -10.56
N ALA A 71 -17.06 5.42 -10.65
CA ALA A 71 -18.47 5.22 -10.29
C ALA A 71 -19.16 4.08 -11.07
N VAL A 72 -18.91 3.99 -12.38
CA VAL A 72 -19.51 2.95 -13.24
C VAL A 72 -18.94 1.57 -12.92
N LEU A 73 -17.64 1.49 -12.64
CA LEU A 73 -16.98 0.24 -12.22
C LEU A 73 -17.51 -0.25 -10.88
N LEU A 74 -17.53 0.61 -9.86
CA LEU A 74 -17.99 0.27 -8.52
C LEU A 74 -19.45 -0.20 -8.52
N LYS A 75 -20.32 0.48 -9.28
CA LYS A 75 -21.70 0.06 -9.48
C LYS A 75 -21.81 -1.31 -10.17
N THR A 76 -20.96 -1.57 -11.16
CA THR A 76 -20.95 -2.86 -11.88
C THR A 76 -20.51 -3.99 -10.96
N ILE A 77 -19.48 -3.77 -10.13
CA ILE A 77 -19.02 -4.73 -9.12
C ILE A 77 -20.08 -4.96 -8.04
N ALA A 78 -20.71 -3.89 -7.53
CA ALA A 78 -21.78 -3.99 -6.54
C ALA A 78 -22.97 -4.81 -7.07
N ARG A 79 -23.40 -4.54 -8.32
CA ARG A 79 -24.45 -5.33 -8.96
C ARG A 79 -24.07 -6.80 -9.08
N PHE A 80 -22.81 -7.11 -9.37
CA PHE A 80 -22.34 -8.49 -9.43
C PHE A 80 -22.33 -9.16 -8.05
N ASP A 81 -21.90 -8.46 -7.00
CA ASP A 81 -21.94 -8.93 -5.60
C ASP A 81 -23.35 -9.38 -5.19
N GLU A 82 -24.37 -8.59 -5.53
CA GLU A 82 -25.78 -8.92 -5.22
C GLU A 82 -26.25 -10.25 -5.80
N ILE A 83 -25.67 -10.69 -6.93
CA ILE A 83 -26.20 -11.79 -7.73
C ILE A 83 -25.27 -12.99 -7.79
N ILE A 84 -23.99 -12.89 -7.42
CA ILE A 84 -22.99 -13.92 -7.67
C ILE A 84 -23.26 -15.22 -6.88
N PRO A 85 -23.01 -16.41 -7.46
CA PRO A 85 -23.25 -17.69 -6.78
C PRO A 85 -22.01 -18.27 -6.08
N SER A 86 -20.80 -17.74 -6.30
CA SER A 86 -19.52 -18.27 -5.76
C SER A 86 -18.73 -17.21 -4.97
N PRO A 87 -18.18 -17.55 -3.80
CA PRO A 87 -17.47 -16.60 -2.93
C PRO A 87 -16.03 -16.26 -3.40
N GLU A 88 -15.40 -17.05 -4.27
CA GLU A 88 -13.97 -16.87 -4.60
C GLU A 88 -13.70 -15.74 -5.62
N ILE A 89 -14.41 -15.69 -6.75
CA ILE A 89 -14.29 -14.58 -7.72
C ILE A 89 -14.73 -13.27 -7.09
N TYR A 90 -15.74 -13.35 -6.23
CA TYR A 90 -16.17 -12.24 -5.41
C TYR A 90 -15.01 -11.64 -4.60
N SER A 91 -14.14 -12.48 -4.03
CA SER A 91 -13.00 -11.99 -3.25
C SER A 91 -12.00 -11.16 -4.07
N VAL A 92 -11.74 -11.53 -5.33
CA VAL A 92 -10.84 -10.79 -6.23
C VAL A 92 -11.48 -9.48 -6.67
N LEU A 93 -12.76 -9.51 -7.09
CA LEU A 93 -13.49 -8.32 -7.50
C LEU A 93 -13.71 -7.33 -6.35
N LYS A 94 -13.91 -7.83 -5.13
CA LYS A 94 -13.98 -7.00 -3.93
C LYS A 94 -12.67 -6.28 -3.70
N SER A 95 -11.53 -6.96 -3.86
CA SER A 95 -10.23 -6.32 -3.76
C SER A 95 -9.98 -5.34 -4.92
N VAL A 96 -10.39 -5.64 -6.16
CA VAL A 96 -10.39 -4.65 -7.28
C VAL A 96 -11.21 -3.41 -6.89
N GLY A 97 -12.41 -3.61 -6.37
CA GLY A 97 -13.28 -2.54 -5.90
C GLY A 97 -12.64 -1.71 -4.79
N LYS A 98 -11.99 -2.34 -3.82
CA LYS A 98 -11.25 -1.66 -2.75
C LYS A 98 -10.04 -0.88 -3.26
N VAL A 99 -9.21 -1.48 -4.13
CA VAL A 99 -8.06 -0.77 -4.72
C VAL A 99 -8.55 0.47 -5.47
N CYS A 100 -9.66 0.38 -6.21
CA CYS A 100 -10.22 1.52 -6.93
C CYS A 100 -10.88 2.56 -6.00
N ALA A 101 -11.62 2.12 -4.97
CA ALA A 101 -12.34 3.01 -4.08
C ALA A 101 -11.44 3.69 -3.06
N ASP A 102 -10.50 2.95 -2.49
CA ASP A 102 -9.68 3.43 -1.38
C ASP A 102 -8.26 3.82 -1.84
N THR A 103 -7.94 3.62 -3.14
CA THR A 103 -6.56 3.75 -3.67
C THR A 103 -5.58 2.91 -2.83
N ASP A 104 -6.06 1.77 -2.34
CA ASP A 104 -5.38 0.99 -1.31
C ASP A 104 -4.29 0.11 -1.94
N LEU A 105 -3.07 0.64 -1.94
CA LEU A 105 -1.88 -0.08 -2.40
C LEU A 105 -1.60 -1.34 -1.57
N SER A 106 -2.02 -1.38 -0.30
CA SER A 106 -1.85 -2.56 0.54
C SER A 106 -2.74 -3.72 0.09
N GLU A 107 -3.98 -3.41 -0.33
CA GLU A 107 -4.88 -4.40 -0.95
C GLU A 107 -4.38 -4.82 -2.33
N MET A 108 -3.65 -3.97 -3.06
CA MET A 108 -3.00 -4.37 -4.31
C MET A 108 -1.82 -5.31 -4.09
N VAL A 109 -1.00 -5.06 -3.06
CA VAL A 109 0.05 -6.00 -2.61
C VAL A 109 -0.58 -7.29 -2.09
N SER A 110 -1.72 -7.23 -1.40
CA SER A 110 -2.51 -8.40 -0.99
C SER A 110 -3.03 -9.17 -2.20
N LEU A 111 -3.59 -8.50 -3.22
CA LEU A 111 -3.99 -9.14 -4.48
C LEU A 111 -2.82 -9.89 -5.12
N ALA A 112 -1.64 -9.30 -5.09
CA ALA A 112 -0.41 -9.90 -5.60
C ALA A 112 0.14 -11.04 -4.72
N SER A 113 -0.32 -11.22 -3.47
CA SER A 113 0.28 -12.17 -2.50
C SER A 113 -0.67 -13.24 -1.93
N THR A 114 -1.98 -12.98 -1.79
CA THR A 114 -2.87 -13.75 -0.88
C THR A 114 -4.12 -14.36 -1.51
N ARG A 115 -4.42 -14.13 -2.81
CA ARG A 115 -5.59 -14.75 -3.48
C ARG A 115 -5.26 -15.92 -4.40
N PHE A 116 -4.08 -16.47 -4.20
CA PHE A 116 -3.62 -17.75 -4.71
C PHE A 116 -4.28 -18.90 -3.93
N ALA A 117 -5.58 -19.14 -4.10
CA ALA A 117 -6.24 -20.28 -3.46
C ALA A 117 -7.29 -20.87 -4.40
N VAL A 118 -7.14 -22.18 -4.65
CA VAL A 118 -7.79 -23.01 -5.67
C VAL A 118 -9.22 -22.63 -6.05
N VAL A 119 -9.35 -22.47 -7.36
CA VAL A 119 -10.51 -22.63 -8.23
C VAL A 119 -11.14 -24.03 -8.06
N ASP A 120 -12.25 -24.12 -7.33
CA ASP A 120 -13.27 -25.16 -7.58
C ASP A 120 -14.45 -24.50 -8.34
N MET A 121 -14.10 -23.84 -9.45
CA MET A 121 -15.09 -23.15 -10.28
C MET A 121 -15.52 -24.06 -11.41
N SER A 122 -16.83 -24.08 -11.62
CA SER A 122 -17.43 -24.66 -12.80
C SER A 122 -17.16 -23.72 -13.98
N TYR A 123 -16.06 -23.97 -14.69
CA TYR A 123 -15.63 -23.24 -15.88
C TYR A 123 -16.77 -23.06 -16.90
N GLY A 124 -16.72 -21.97 -17.66
CA GLY A 124 -17.71 -21.70 -18.70
C GLY A 124 -18.34 -20.33 -18.69
N THR A 125 -19.32 -20.19 -19.57
CA THR A 125 -20.11 -18.97 -19.71
C THR A 125 -21.38 -19.11 -18.90
N TRP A 126 -21.47 -18.30 -17.85
CA TRP A 126 -22.62 -18.15 -16.99
C TRP A 126 -23.38 -16.90 -17.35
N GLU A 127 -24.70 -17.01 -17.48
CA GLU A 127 -25.57 -15.87 -17.75
C GLU A 127 -26.64 -15.76 -16.67
N TYR A 128 -26.76 -14.57 -16.07
CA TYR A 128 -27.74 -14.30 -15.03
C TYR A 128 -29.14 -14.13 -15.64
N ASN A 129 -30.05 -14.99 -15.23
CA ASN A 129 -31.44 -14.95 -15.65
C ASN A 129 -32.25 -14.12 -14.64
N GLU A 130 -32.56 -12.87 -15.00
CA GLU A 130 -33.32 -11.94 -14.14
C GLU A 130 -34.73 -12.45 -13.83
N SER A 131 -35.33 -13.28 -14.69
CA SER A 131 -36.69 -13.80 -14.48
C SER A 131 -36.74 -14.91 -13.43
N THR A 132 -35.67 -15.71 -13.31
CA THR A 132 -35.58 -16.81 -12.35
C THR A 132 -34.66 -16.48 -11.16
N SER A 133 -33.93 -15.37 -11.21
CA SER A 133 -32.90 -14.99 -10.23
C SER A 133 -31.83 -16.07 -10.05
N GLN A 134 -31.46 -16.74 -11.15
CA GLN A 134 -30.49 -17.84 -11.15
C GLN A 134 -29.46 -17.66 -12.25
N TRP A 135 -28.28 -18.25 -12.05
CA TRP A 135 -27.25 -18.33 -13.07
C TRP A 135 -27.43 -19.60 -13.90
N ASP A 136 -27.57 -19.41 -15.22
CA ASP A 136 -27.61 -20.50 -16.17
C ASP A 136 -26.21 -20.71 -16.76
N ASN A 137 -25.66 -21.92 -16.66
CA ASN A 137 -24.47 -22.28 -17.43
C ASN A 137 -24.90 -22.48 -18.90
N LYS A 138 -24.48 -21.57 -19.78
CA LYS A 138 -24.80 -21.60 -21.22
C LYS A 138 -23.80 -22.43 -22.02
N GLU A 139 -22.57 -22.52 -21.54
CA GLU A 139 -21.49 -23.22 -22.21
C GLU A 139 -20.49 -23.70 -21.17
N THR A 140 -20.35 -25.03 -21.04
CA THR A 140 -19.30 -25.63 -20.21
C THR A 140 -17.94 -25.23 -20.79
N GLY A 141 -17.17 -24.44 -20.05
CA GLY A 141 -15.96 -23.82 -20.55
C GLY A 141 -14.77 -24.75 -20.61
N GLN A 142 -13.72 -24.29 -21.29
CA GLN A 142 -12.40 -24.86 -21.13
C GLN A 142 -11.90 -24.63 -19.72
N LYS A 143 -11.13 -25.60 -19.20
CA LYS A 143 -10.46 -25.47 -17.91
C LYS A 143 -9.61 -24.19 -17.93
N GLY A 144 -9.72 -23.39 -16.88
CA GLY A 144 -8.99 -22.13 -16.76
C GLY A 144 -9.72 -20.91 -17.33
N GLU A 145 -10.97 -21.02 -17.77
CA GLU A 145 -11.73 -19.86 -18.28
C GLU A 145 -13.13 -19.77 -17.67
N VAL A 146 -13.53 -18.56 -17.26
CA VAL A 146 -14.88 -18.28 -16.80
C VAL A 146 -15.35 -16.93 -17.34
N THR A 147 -16.62 -16.87 -17.73
CA THR A 147 -17.27 -15.63 -18.16
C THR A 147 -18.63 -15.51 -17.48
N TYR A 148 -18.85 -14.41 -16.76
CA TYR A 148 -20.16 -14.06 -16.20
C TYR A 148 -20.78 -12.94 -17.02
N LYS A 149 -22.00 -13.15 -17.49
CA LYS A 149 -22.82 -12.18 -18.23
C LYS A 149 -24.04 -11.80 -17.40
N PHE A 150 -24.22 -10.51 -17.19
CA PHE A 150 -25.35 -9.97 -16.44
C PHE A 150 -25.72 -8.59 -16.98
N LYS A 151 -26.66 -7.90 -16.34
CA LYS A 151 -27.03 -6.54 -16.70
C LYS A 151 -26.90 -5.60 -15.51
N VAL A 152 -26.49 -4.37 -15.82
CA VAL A 152 -26.50 -3.22 -14.93
C VAL A 152 -27.37 -2.17 -15.61
N ASP A 153 -28.50 -1.81 -14.98
CA ASP A 153 -29.49 -0.87 -15.54
C ASP A 153 -29.94 -1.19 -16.99
N GLY A 154 -30.04 -2.47 -17.32
CA GLY A 154 -30.41 -2.93 -18.66
C GLY A 154 -29.25 -2.96 -19.67
N THR A 155 -28.08 -2.42 -19.34
CA THR A 155 -26.86 -2.53 -20.14
C THR A 155 -26.14 -3.84 -19.84
N ALA A 156 -25.69 -4.55 -20.87
CA ALA A 156 -24.96 -5.81 -20.72
C ALA A 156 -23.61 -5.58 -20.03
N ALA A 157 -23.31 -6.36 -19.00
CA ALA A 157 -22.04 -6.36 -18.29
C ALA A 157 -21.39 -7.75 -18.38
N THR A 158 -20.06 -7.78 -18.46
CA THR A 158 -19.30 -9.03 -18.48
C THR A 158 -18.14 -8.98 -17.51
N ILE A 159 -17.93 -10.08 -16.78
CA ILE A 159 -16.69 -10.34 -16.05
C ILE A 159 -16.09 -11.59 -16.65
N HIS A 160 -14.95 -11.43 -17.30
CA HIS A 160 -14.23 -12.50 -17.95
C HIS A 160 -12.92 -12.73 -17.22
N ALA A 161 -12.60 -13.96 -16.85
CA ALA A 161 -11.34 -14.31 -16.22
C ALA A 161 -10.71 -15.56 -16.85
N THR A 162 -9.40 -15.48 -17.07
CA THR A 162 -8.57 -16.59 -17.53
C THR A 162 -7.49 -16.89 -16.49
N TYR A 163 -7.19 -18.17 -16.32
CA TYR A 163 -6.24 -18.69 -15.35
C TYR A 163 -5.20 -19.52 -16.08
N SER A 164 -3.95 -19.42 -15.64
CA SER A 164 -2.87 -20.25 -16.18
C SER A 164 -3.12 -21.73 -15.87
N ASP A 165 -2.87 -22.59 -16.87
CA ASP A 165 -2.84 -24.04 -16.68
C ASP A 165 -1.69 -24.51 -15.79
N LYS A 166 -0.62 -23.70 -15.67
CA LYS A 166 0.48 -23.97 -14.75
C LYS A 166 0.06 -23.51 -13.36
N THR A 167 0.31 -24.38 -12.38
CA THR A 167 0.01 -24.11 -10.98
C THR A 167 1.23 -24.35 -10.10
N ILE A 168 1.32 -23.63 -8.98
CA ILE A 168 2.30 -23.88 -7.92
C ILE A 168 1.59 -24.29 -6.63
N ARG A 169 2.33 -24.77 -5.63
CA ARG A 169 1.81 -24.96 -4.28
C ARG A 169 2.27 -23.81 -3.39
N PHE A 170 1.34 -23.09 -2.80
CA PHE A 170 1.61 -22.01 -1.85
C PHE A 170 0.72 -22.20 -0.62
N GLU A 171 1.31 -22.20 0.58
CA GLU A 171 0.60 -22.43 1.86
C GLU A 171 -0.38 -23.62 1.86
N GLY A 172 0.03 -24.73 1.23
CA GLY A 172 -0.79 -25.95 1.14
C GLY A 172 -1.94 -25.89 0.13
N ARG A 173 -2.04 -24.84 -0.69
CA ARG A 173 -3.06 -24.66 -1.74
C ARG A 173 -2.41 -24.74 -3.13
N THR A 174 -3.14 -25.23 -4.13
CA THR A 174 -2.73 -25.21 -5.54
C THR A 174 -3.19 -23.90 -6.19
N VAL A 175 -2.32 -23.21 -6.90
CA VAL A 175 -2.61 -21.83 -7.30
C VAL A 175 -2.16 -21.60 -8.73
N PRO A 176 -2.98 -21.00 -9.60
CA PRO A 176 -2.56 -20.70 -10.96
C PRO A 176 -1.45 -19.65 -10.91
N VAL A 177 -0.41 -19.85 -11.72
CA VAL A 177 0.70 -18.90 -11.81
C VAL A 177 0.35 -17.64 -12.59
N GLY A 178 -0.87 -17.54 -13.11
CA GLY A 178 -1.32 -16.36 -13.82
C GLY A 178 -2.83 -16.23 -13.79
N VAL A 179 -3.30 -15.01 -13.68
CA VAL A 179 -4.71 -14.64 -13.75
C VAL A 179 -4.82 -13.38 -14.60
N SER A 180 -5.74 -13.38 -15.56
CA SER A 180 -6.17 -12.17 -16.25
C SER A 180 -7.68 -12.03 -16.08
N MET A 181 -8.15 -10.85 -15.68
CA MET A 181 -9.57 -10.57 -15.47
C MET A 181 -9.92 -9.25 -16.14
N LYS A 182 -11.09 -9.20 -16.77
CA LYS A 182 -11.61 -8.04 -17.47
C LYS A 182 -13.07 -7.80 -17.09
N VAL A 183 -13.38 -6.56 -16.70
CA VAL A 183 -14.75 -6.11 -16.39
C VAL A 183 -15.19 -5.14 -17.48
N THR A 184 -16.35 -5.41 -18.09
CA THR A 184 -16.94 -4.55 -19.13
C THR A 184 -18.38 -4.18 -18.85
N LEU A 185 -18.80 -3.02 -19.36
CA LEU A 185 -20.19 -2.60 -19.44
C LEU A 185 -20.45 -2.07 -20.86
N GLY A 186 -21.35 -2.72 -21.59
CA GLY A 186 -21.53 -2.47 -23.03
C GLY A 186 -20.25 -2.79 -23.80
N THR A 187 -19.73 -1.79 -24.52
CA THR A 187 -18.45 -1.87 -25.24
C THR A 187 -17.26 -1.41 -24.42
N ASP A 188 -17.50 -0.80 -23.26
CA ASP A 188 -16.47 -0.11 -22.48
C ASP A 188 -15.78 -1.10 -21.55
N THR A 189 -14.45 -1.05 -21.52
CA THR A 189 -13.65 -1.77 -20.54
C THR A 189 -13.52 -0.90 -19.30
N LEU A 190 -14.03 -1.38 -18.17
CA LEU A 190 -14.04 -0.64 -16.92
C LEU A 190 -12.80 -0.94 -16.08
N ALA A 191 -12.35 -2.20 -16.08
CA ALA A 191 -11.12 -2.60 -15.40
C ALA A 191 -10.47 -3.84 -16.05
N GLU A 192 -9.15 -3.91 -15.97
CA GLU A 192 -8.36 -5.10 -16.33
C GLU A 192 -7.32 -5.39 -15.25
N LEU A 193 -7.37 -6.59 -14.69
CA LEU A 193 -6.39 -7.13 -13.76
C LEU A 193 -5.54 -8.15 -14.50
N ASN A 194 -4.22 -8.04 -14.42
CA ASN A 194 -3.29 -9.06 -14.87
C ASN A 194 -2.31 -9.35 -13.75
N SER A 195 -2.20 -10.60 -13.34
CA SER A 195 -1.26 -11.06 -12.33
C SER A 195 -0.53 -12.29 -12.82
N SER A 196 0.78 -12.37 -12.60
CA SER A 196 1.58 -13.53 -12.92
C SER A 196 2.66 -13.78 -11.86
N ILE A 197 2.99 -15.05 -11.69
CA ILE A 197 4.07 -15.56 -10.85
C ILE A 197 5.03 -16.31 -11.75
N ASN A 198 6.31 -15.99 -11.67
CA ASN A 198 7.35 -16.82 -12.22
C ASN A 198 8.15 -17.45 -11.08
N MET A 199 8.28 -18.76 -11.10
CA MET A 199 9.12 -19.47 -10.15
C MET A 199 10.01 -20.43 -10.92
N ASN A 200 11.32 -20.37 -10.63
CA ASN A 200 12.28 -21.27 -11.25
C ASN A 200 12.09 -22.71 -10.75
N GLU A 201 12.60 -23.70 -11.49
CA GLU A 201 12.44 -25.12 -11.13
C GLU A 201 13.05 -25.48 -9.76
N ALA A 202 14.06 -24.73 -9.33
CA ALA A 202 14.72 -24.91 -8.04
C ALA A 202 13.96 -24.27 -6.86
N GLU A 203 12.89 -23.52 -7.12
CA GLU A 203 12.11 -22.76 -6.13
C GLU A 203 12.98 -21.78 -5.31
N THR A 204 14.08 -21.32 -5.91
CA THR A 204 15.00 -20.35 -5.31
C THR A 204 14.79 -18.93 -5.82
N GLN A 205 14.03 -18.75 -6.90
CA GLN A 205 13.68 -17.43 -7.42
C GLN A 205 12.19 -17.39 -7.67
N ILE A 206 11.53 -16.39 -7.11
CA ILE A 206 10.11 -16.12 -7.27
C ILE A 206 9.96 -14.67 -7.71
N SER A 207 9.26 -14.43 -8.80
CA SER A 207 8.84 -13.11 -9.23
C SER A 207 7.33 -13.04 -9.34
N VAL A 208 6.78 -11.90 -8.97
CA VAL A 208 5.35 -11.58 -9.01
C VAL A 208 5.22 -10.28 -9.79
N ASN A 209 4.31 -10.26 -10.76
CA ASN A 209 3.96 -9.05 -11.48
C ASN A 209 2.44 -8.95 -11.55
N SER A 210 1.88 -7.93 -10.92
CA SER A 210 0.45 -7.64 -10.90
C SER A 210 0.18 -6.22 -11.35
N SER A 211 -0.84 -6.04 -12.17
CA SER A 211 -1.30 -4.74 -12.65
C SER A 211 -2.83 -4.69 -12.67
N LEU A 212 -3.39 -3.56 -12.25
CA LEU A 212 -4.80 -3.25 -12.36
C LEU A 212 -4.94 -1.92 -13.09
N SER A 213 -5.55 -1.93 -14.27
CA SER A 213 -6.03 -0.72 -14.93
C SER A 213 -7.52 -0.54 -14.62
N ALA A 214 -7.91 0.67 -14.25
CA ALA A 214 -9.30 1.03 -14.00
C ALA A 214 -9.50 2.51 -14.28
N SER A 215 -10.42 2.86 -15.19
CA SER A 215 -10.82 4.25 -15.42
C SER A 215 -9.67 5.27 -15.63
N GLY A 216 -8.61 4.90 -16.35
CA GLY A 216 -7.45 5.76 -16.59
C GLY A 216 -6.38 5.74 -15.49
N TYR A 217 -6.66 5.05 -14.38
CA TYR A 217 -5.68 4.72 -13.35
C TYR A 217 -4.98 3.40 -13.67
N LEU A 218 -3.72 3.31 -13.26
CA LEU A 218 -2.92 2.10 -13.32
C LEU A 218 -2.22 1.90 -11.98
N PHE A 219 -2.51 0.75 -11.36
CA PHE A 219 -1.86 0.25 -10.16
C PHE A 219 -0.95 -0.91 -10.56
N GLY A 220 0.32 -0.87 -10.16
CA GLY A 220 1.30 -1.90 -10.47
C GLY A 220 2.01 -2.37 -9.22
N VAL A 221 2.26 -3.68 -9.15
CA VAL A 221 3.10 -4.33 -8.15
C VAL A 221 4.04 -5.28 -8.87
N VAL A 222 5.34 -5.09 -8.66
CA VAL A 222 6.38 -6.05 -9.04
C VAL A 222 7.07 -6.48 -7.77
N ALA A 223 7.27 -7.77 -7.55
CA ALA A 223 8.06 -8.25 -6.44
C ALA A 223 8.94 -9.41 -6.90
N ASP A 224 10.17 -9.44 -6.42
CA ASP A 224 11.15 -10.47 -6.75
C ASP A 224 11.82 -10.94 -5.46
N ILE A 225 12.04 -12.25 -5.34
CA ILE A 225 12.79 -12.85 -4.24
C ILE A 225 13.78 -13.83 -4.87
N ASN A 226 15.05 -13.70 -4.51
CA ASN A 226 16.13 -14.53 -5.00
C ASN A 226 16.96 -15.11 -3.83
N ASN A 227 16.66 -16.36 -3.48
CA ASN A 227 17.34 -17.13 -2.44
C ASN A 227 18.78 -17.48 -2.78
N ASN A 228 19.21 -17.36 -4.04
CA ASN A 228 20.60 -17.66 -4.39
C ASN A 228 21.56 -16.55 -3.96
N ASN A 229 21.10 -15.29 -3.91
CA ASN A 229 21.91 -14.14 -3.53
C ASN A 229 21.39 -13.42 -2.28
N SER A 230 20.38 -13.97 -1.60
CA SER A 230 19.81 -13.38 -0.39
C SER A 230 19.09 -12.05 -0.62
N GLU A 231 18.62 -11.76 -1.85
CA GLU A 231 18.02 -10.48 -2.22
C GLU A 231 16.52 -10.58 -2.49
N SER A 232 15.79 -9.52 -2.16
CA SER A 232 14.37 -9.34 -2.47
C SER A 232 14.14 -7.94 -2.99
N MET A 233 13.09 -7.73 -3.77
CA MET A 233 12.66 -6.45 -4.30
C MET A 233 11.12 -6.39 -4.31
N ALA A 234 10.55 -5.22 -4.09
CA ALA A 234 9.17 -4.86 -4.32
C ALA A 234 9.09 -3.44 -4.91
N VAL A 235 8.30 -3.27 -5.96
CA VAL A 235 8.01 -1.98 -6.57
C VAL A 235 6.50 -1.85 -6.64
N VAL A 236 5.97 -0.77 -6.07
CA VAL A 236 4.54 -0.44 -6.15
C VAL A 236 4.40 0.88 -6.88
N THR A 237 3.48 0.94 -7.84
CA THR A 237 3.23 2.13 -8.66
C THR A 237 1.75 2.45 -8.69
N PHE A 238 1.44 3.74 -8.56
CA PHE A 238 0.12 4.30 -8.78
C PHE A 238 0.26 5.45 -9.77
N SER A 239 -0.43 5.35 -10.89
CA SER A 239 -0.37 6.33 -11.96
C SER A 239 -1.76 6.66 -12.48
N LYS A 240 -1.88 7.85 -13.06
CA LYS A 240 -3.08 8.29 -13.77
C LYS A 240 -2.65 8.92 -15.09
N ASP A 241 -3.28 8.50 -16.18
CA ASP A 241 -3.06 9.08 -17.52
C ASP A 241 -1.57 9.12 -17.95
N GLY A 242 -0.76 8.16 -17.48
CA GLY A 242 0.67 8.05 -17.75
C GLY A 242 1.59 8.83 -16.79
N GLU A 243 1.05 9.64 -15.88
CA GLU A 243 1.80 10.32 -14.82
C GLU A 243 1.88 9.41 -13.57
N VAL A 244 3.09 9.15 -13.08
CA VAL A 244 3.29 8.42 -11.81
C VAL A 244 2.98 9.37 -10.66
N LEU A 245 1.94 9.03 -9.89
CA LEU A 245 1.48 9.83 -8.76
C LEU A 245 2.16 9.40 -7.47
N VAL A 246 2.32 8.09 -7.27
CA VAL A 246 3.02 7.50 -6.14
C VAL A 246 3.83 6.31 -6.63
N SER A 247 5.08 6.21 -6.19
CA SER A 247 5.87 4.99 -6.35
C SER A 247 6.57 4.64 -5.06
N LEU A 248 6.61 3.35 -4.74
CA LEU A 248 7.45 2.78 -3.71
C LEU A 248 8.45 1.86 -4.38
N ASP A 249 9.73 2.13 -4.17
CA ASP A 249 10.81 1.27 -4.62
C ASP A 249 11.53 0.64 -3.43
N ALA A 250 11.71 -0.67 -3.54
CA ALA A 250 12.07 -1.48 -2.41
C ALA A 250 12.95 -2.71 -2.77
N ASN A 251 14.16 -2.87 -2.17
CA ASN A 251 14.99 -4.06 -1.90
C ASN A 251 15.28 -4.53 -0.43
N GLY A 252 15.42 -5.83 -0.23
CA GLY A 252 15.71 -6.43 1.08
C GLY A 252 16.80 -7.47 0.99
N ILE A 253 17.62 -7.60 2.05
CA ILE A 253 18.60 -8.67 2.18
C ILE A 253 18.14 -9.60 3.31
N PHE A 254 18.07 -10.90 3.06
CA PHE A 254 17.72 -11.91 4.08
C PHE A 254 18.89 -12.82 4.44
N ASP A 255 18.81 -13.44 5.61
CA ASP A 255 19.82 -14.42 6.05
C ASP A 255 19.59 -15.78 5.36
N SER A 256 20.48 -16.14 4.43
CA SER A 256 20.43 -17.41 3.68
C SER A 256 20.64 -18.68 4.52
N ASN A 257 20.99 -18.55 5.81
CA ASN A 257 21.27 -19.71 6.66
C ASN A 257 20.01 -20.47 7.14
N LEU A 258 18.80 -19.98 6.86
CA LEU A 258 17.55 -20.60 7.31
C LEU A 258 16.68 -21.03 6.11
N ARG A 259 16.46 -22.35 5.99
CA ARG A 259 15.83 -23.01 4.83
C ARG A 259 14.30 -22.81 4.72
N PHE A 260 13.68 -22.20 5.72
CA PHE A 260 12.25 -21.90 5.78
C PHE A 260 12.10 -20.53 6.43
N ASP A 261 11.56 -19.56 5.70
CA ASP A 261 11.33 -18.18 6.15
C ASP A 261 12.61 -17.47 6.64
N PRO A 262 13.60 -17.23 5.73
CA PRO A 262 14.83 -16.56 6.12
C PRO A 262 14.50 -15.14 6.61
N PRO A 263 14.88 -14.78 7.84
CA PRO A 263 14.50 -13.51 8.39
C PRO A 263 15.23 -12.39 7.63
N LEU A 264 14.53 -11.28 7.43
CA LEU A 264 15.11 -10.09 6.84
C LEU A 264 16.27 -9.61 7.73
N LYS A 265 17.40 -9.32 7.10
CA LYS A 265 18.61 -8.77 7.72
C LYS A 265 18.64 -7.26 7.60
N SER A 266 18.35 -6.74 6.41
CA SER A 266 18.34 -5.30 6.14
C SER A 266 17.40 -4.94 5.00
N ALA A 267 17.05 -3.66 4.92
CA ALA A 267 16.09 -3.08 3.98
C ALA A 267 16.37 -1.56 3.86
N ALA A 268 16.42 -0.92 2.68
CA ALA A 268 16.46 0.57 2.52
C ALA A 268 15.58 1.26 1.41
N GLY A 269 14.35 1.75 1.61
CA GLY A 269 13.37 2.00 0.54
C GLY A 269 12.96 3.43 0.34
N GLU A 270 12.39 3.71 -0.83
CA GLU A 270 12.05 5.05 -1.25
C GLU A 270 10.59 5.15 -1.65
N LEU A 271 9.86 6.03 -0.97
CA LEU A 271 8.55 6.51 -1.39
C LEU A 271 8.73 7.81 -2.18
N ARG A 272 8.22 7.85 -3.41
CA ARG A 272 8.08 9.08 -4.20
C ARG A 272 6.61 9.46 -4.32
N ILE A 273 6.31 10.73 -4.09
CA ILE A 273 5.01 11.32 -4.40
C ILE A 273 5.23 12.34 -5.52
N MET A 274 4.77 11.96 -6.72
CA MET A 274 5.11 12.64 -7.97
C MET A 274 6.64 12.84 -8.05
N ASP A 275 7.10 13.84 -8.81
CA ASP A 275 8.50 14.25 -8.83
C ASP A 275 8.81 15.31 -7.74
N ASP A 276 7.93 15.47 -6.74
CA ASP A 276 7.98 16.58 -5.79
C ASP A 276 8.52 16.18 -4.41
N LEU A 277 8.35 14.93 -3.98
CA LEU A 277 8.72 14.44 -2.65
C LEU A 277 9.36 13.06 -2.71
N ARG A 278 10.45 12.88 -1.97
CA ARG A 278 11.10 11.59 -1.73
C ARG A 278 11.25 11.36 -0.23
N VAL A 279 10.85 10.18 0.23
CA VAL A 279 11.04 9.73 1.61
C VAL A 279 11.79 8.41 1.57
N ASN A 280 13.02 8.42 2.08
CA ASN A 280 13.83 7.22 2.21
C ASN A 280 13.72 6.69 3.63
N LEU A 281 13.63 5.36 3.79
CA LEU A 281 13.64 4.69 5.07
C LEU A 281 14.44 3.40 5.00
N SER A 282 15.40 3.23 5.90
CA SER A 282 16.25 2.04 5.95
C SER A 282 16.36 1.46 7.34
N CYS A 283 16.51 0.14 7.40
CA CYS A 283 16.93 -0.64 8.55
C CYS A 283 18.19 -1.41 8.17
N SER A 284 19.32 -1.05 8.78
CA SER A 284 20.62 -1.65 8.42
C SER A 284 20.85 -3.02 9.06
N ASP A 285 20.17 -3.32 10.17
CA ASP A 285 20.32 -4.60 10.88
C ASP A 285 19.07 -4.93 11.73
N LEU A 286 18.09 -5.58 11.13
CA LEU A 286 16.86 -6.00 11.80
C LEU A 286 17.14 -7.06 12.88
N GLN A 287 18.15 -7.92 12.67
CA GLN A 287 18.50 -8.94 13.65
C GLN A 287 19.02 -8.33 14.94
N LYS A 288 19.84 -7.28 14.86
CA LYS A 288 20.27 -6.54 16.04
C LYS A 288 19.12 -5.93 16.80
N ILE A 289 18.14 -5.34 16.12
CA ILE A 289 16.94 -4.81 16.76
C ILE A 289 16.21 -5.93 17.54
N ILE A 290 15.99 -7.09 16.92
CA ILE A 290 15.34 -8.24 17.55
C ILE A 290 16.16 -8.80 18.74
N GLU A 291 17.48 -8.82 18.63
CA GLU A 291 18.38 -9.24 19.72
C GLU A 291 18.31 -8.28 20.92
N GLU A 292 18.30 -6.98 20.67
CA GLU A 292 18.18 -5.94 21.70
C GLU A 292 16.80 -5.96 22.37
N ASP A 293 15.74 -6.21 21.61
CA ASP A 293 14.37 -6.33 22.12
C ASP A 293 14.21 -7.46 23.15
N ARG A 294 14.95 -8.56 22.98
CA ARG A 294 14.92 -9.72 23.89
C ARG A 294 15.63 -9.51 25.22
N LYS A 295 16.28 -8.37 25.44
CA LYS A 295 16.98 -8.07 26.70
C LYS A 295 16.01 -7.55 27.76
N ASN A 296 16.18 -8.02 28.99
CA ASN A 296 15.38 -7.59 30.13
C ASN A 296 15.85 -6.23 30.68
N ASP A 297 14.89 -5.33 30.94
CA ASP A 297 15.12 -4.05 31.63
C ASP A 297 14.42 -4.04 33.00
N PRO A 298 14.93 -3.23 33.94
CA PRO A 298 14.32 -3.11 35.27
C PRO A 298 12.95 -2.41 35.26
N THR A 299 12.66 -1.58 34.25
CA THR A 299 11.39 -0.83 34.12
C THR A 299 10.99 -0.68 32.66
N TYR A 300 9.70 -0.42 32.40
CA TYR A 300 9.20 -0.11 31.06
C TYR A 300 9.85 1.17 30.48
N GLU A 301 10.06 2.20 31.30
CA GLU A 301 10.80 3.40 30.89
C GLU A 301 12.20 3.06 30.35
N ALA A 302 12.96 2.25 31.11
CA ALA A 302 14.32 1.88 30.73
C ALA A 302 14.34 1.08 29.42
N TYR A 303 13.38 0.15 29.25
CA TYR A 303 13.20 -0.59 28.00
C TYR A 303 12.94 0.34 26.82
N HIS A 304 11.95 1.25 26.91
CA HIS A 304 11.58 2.11 25.78
C HIS A 304 12.68 3.11 25.44
N LYS A 305 13.38 3.66 26.44
CA LYS A 305 14.54 4.54 26.21
C LYS A 305 15.66 3.82 25.46
N ARG A 306 16.01 2.60 25.90
CA ARG A 306 17.01 1.77 25.21
C ARG A 306 16.57 1.45 23.78
N MET A 307 15.32 1.01 23.60
CA MET A 307 14.83 0.62 22.29
C MET A 307 14.70 1.80 21.32
N ALA A 308 14.40 3.02 21.80
CA ALA A 308 14.49 4.23 20.99
C ALA A 308 15.92 4.50 20.51
N ASP A 309 16.93 4.33 21.38
CA ASP A 309 18.34 4.45 20.98
C ASP A 309 18.73 3.37 19.95
N VAL A 310 18.25 2.14 20.12
CA VAL A 310 18.46 1.04 19.15
C VAL A 310 17.83 1.38 17.81
N TYR A 311 16.60 1.91 17.78
CA TYR A 311 15.97 2.36 16.54
C TYR A 311 16.76 3.50 15.89
N ASN A 312 17.20 4.50 16.65
CA ASN A 312 18.04 5.58 16.11
C ASN A 312 19.40 5.08 15.58
N GLN A 313 19.89 3.93 16.05
CA GLN A 313 21.14 3.35 15.58
C GLN A 313 20.99 2.57 14.26
N TYR A 314 19.85 1.88 14.08
CA TYR A 314 19.68 0.93 12.98
C TYR A 314 18.65 1.37 11.95
N ILE A 315 17.74 2.28 12.30
CA ILE A 315 16.71 2.81 11.42
C ILE A 315 17.08 4.25 11.04
N HIS A 316 17.16 4.52 9.74
CA HIS A 316 17.44 5.85 9.20
C HIS A 316 16.34 6.24 8.24
N GLY A 317 15.70 7.38 8.49
CA GLY A 317 14.73 7.96 7.56
C GLY A 317 15.10 9.38 7.19
N GLU A 318 14.89 9.75 5.93
CA GLU A 318 15.12 11.10 5.44
C GLU A 318 14.03 11.54 4.46
N LEU A 319 13.76 12.84 4.45
CA LEU A 319 12.81 13.49 3.56
C LEU A 319 13.56 14.49 2.68
N ARG A 320 13.29 14.44 1.38
CA ARG A 320 13.86 15.32 0.35
C ARG A 320 12.75 15.82 -0.56
N TYR A 321 12.91 17.02 -1.11
CA TYR A 321 12.01 17.52 -2.16
C TYR A 321 12.65 17.36 -3.52
N ALA A 322 11.85 16.84 -4.46
CA ALA A 322 12.25 16.58 -5.83
C ALA A 322 13.63 15.91 -5.90
N GLU A 323 14.39 16.19 -6.94
CA GLU A 323 15.76 15.69 -7.14
C GLU A 323 16.82 16.42 -6.29
N SER A 324 16.42 17.05 -5.17
CA SER A 324 17.38 17.70 -4.28
C SER A 324 18.19 16.69 -3.47
N GLU A 325 19.50 16.90 -3.45
CA GLU A 325 20.43 16.21 -2.54
C GLU A 325 20.41 16.77 -1.11
N TYR A 326 19.55 17.76 -0.82
CA TYR A 326 19.40 18.30 0.52
C TYR A 326 18.37 17.51 1.32
N VAL A 327 18.81 16.93 2.44
CA VAL A 327 17.93 16.33 3.45
C VAL A 327 17.18 17.44 4.17
N VAL A 328 15.87 17.52 3.98
CA VAL A 328 14.99 18.49 4.62
C VAL A 328 14.76 18.14 6.08
N ALA A 329 14.47 16.86 6.33
CA ALA A 329 14.25 16.34 7.66
C ALA A 329 14.70 14.88 7.76
N ASN A 330 15.06 14.48 8.97
CA ASN A 330 15.37 13.11 9.32
C ASN A 330 14.28 12.54 10.23
N ILE A 331 14.16 11.22 10.26
CA ILE A 331 13.35 10.50 11.25
C ILE A 331 14.26 10.11 12.42
N ALA A 332 13.81 10.43 13.63
CA ALA A 332 14.40 9.92 14.86
C ALA A 332 13.32 9.26 15.73
N PHE A 333 13.72 8.58 16.78
CA PHE A 333 12.83 7.93 17.73
C PHE A 333 13.09 8.44 19.13
N GLN A 334 12.04 8.58 19.93
CA GLN A 334 12.16 8.83 21.36
C GLN A 334 11.17 7.98 22.15
N ALA A 335 11.54 7.68 23.39
CA ALA A 335 10.59 7.16 24.36
C ALA A 335 9.74 8.31 24.90
N TYR A 336 8.44 8.05 25.07
CA TYR A 336 7.51 8.96 25.71
C TYR A 336 6.58 8.17 26.62
N ALA A 337 5.99 8.85 27.61
CA ALA A 337 4.95 8.29 28.47
C ALA A 337 3.64 8.98 28.16
N GLU A 338 2.56 8.21 28.02
CA GLU A 338 1.20 8.75 28.01
C GLU A 338 0.71 8.89 29.44
N ASP A 339 0.27 10.10 29.80
CA ASP A 339 -0.41 10.34 31.08
C ASP A 339 -1.84 9.81 30.98
N ASP A 340 -2.00 8.53 31.29
CA ASP A 340 -3.29 7.83 31.26
C ASP A 340 -4.32 8.42 32.24
N ASN A 341 -3.86 9.10 33.29
CA ASN A 341 -4.71 9.67 34.33
C ASN A 341 -5.10 11.13 34.05
N GLY A 342 -4.43 11.79 33.11
CA GLY A 342 -4.66 13.19 32.73
C GLY A 342 -4.38 14.18 33.87
N ASP A 343 -3.56 13.80 34.85
CA ASP A 343 -3.23 14.63 36.03
C ASP A 343 -1.92 15.41 35.88
N GLY A 344 -1.22 15.23 34.76
CA GLY A 344 0.05 15.84 34.40
C GLY A 344 1.26 15.22 35.10
N ILE A 345 1.12 14.08 35.76
CA ILE A 345 2.17 13.44 36.56
C ILE A 345 2.58 12.10 35.95
N ILE A 346 3.74 12.09 35.28
CA ILE A 346 4.34 10.85 34.79
C ILE A 346 4.84 10.00 35.98
N ASN A 347 4.34 8.77 36.13
CA ASN A 347 4.67 7.82 37.19
C ASN A 347 4.95 6.41 36.64
N ASP A 348 5.40 5.50 37.52
CA ASP A 348 5.83 4.14 37.14
C ASP A 348 4.71 3.25 36.55
N ASN A 349 3.44 3.66 36.63
CA ASN A 349 2.31 2.92 36.07
C ASN A 349 1.85 3.43 34.69
N ASP A 350 2.46 4.48 34.16
CA ASP A 350 2.04 5.05 32.88
C ASP A 350 2.53 4.22 31.71
N ASP A 351 1.74 4.18 30.64
CA ASP A 351 2.06 3.46 29.43
C ASP A 351 3.20 4.18 28.67
N TRP A 352 4.40 3.62 28.81
CA TRP A 352 5.56 4.02 28.02
C TRP A 352 5.48 3.44 26.61
N ASN A 353 5.82 4.27 25.63
CA ASN A 353 5.84 3.92 24.21
C ASN A 353 7.07 4.54 23.53
N ILE A 354 7.29 4.19 22.26
CA ILE A 354 8.27 4.84 21.38
C ILE A 354 7.51 5.55 20.27
N GLU A 355 7.83 6.81 20.03
CA GLU A 355 7.27 7.59 18.93
C GLU A 355 8.35 8.02 17.94
N PRO A 356 8.01 8.14 16.64
CA PRO A 356 8.86 8.77 15.66
C PRO A 356 8.78 10.30 15.76
N LEU A 357 9.90 10.95 15.44
CA LEU A 357 10.08 12.39 15.40
C LEU A 357 10.54 12.83 14.01
N ILE A 358 10.08 14.00 13.58
CA ILE A 358 10.65 14.75 12.46
C ILE A 358 11.72 15.67 13.02
N VAL A 359 12.95 15.55 12.53
CA VAL A 359 14.09 16.39 12.90
C VAL A 359 14.51 17.22 11.69
N PHE A 360 14.22 18.51 11.68
CA PHE A 360 14.55 19.40 10.56
C PHE A 360 16.05 19.66 10.48
N SER A 361 16.64 19.45 9.31
CA SER A 361 18.09 19.59 9.11
C SER A 361 18.56 21.03 9.20
N GLN A 362 17.69 22.01 8.94
CA GLN A 362 18.04 23.42 8.93
C GLN A 362 18.38 23.95 10.33
N ASP A 363 17.54 23.64 11.33
CA ASP A 363 17.60 24.24 12.67
C ASP A 363 17.67 23.19 13.81
N GLY A 364 17.57 21.90 13.47
CA GLY A 364 17.56 20.81 14.44
C GLY A 364 16.27 20.73 15.26
N SER A 365 15.23 21.49 14.91
CA SER A 365 13.94 21.43 15.57
C SER A 365 13.33 20.05 15.43
N LYS A 366 12.64 19.61 16.50
CA LYS A 366 12.06 18.28 16.61
C LYS A 366 10.58 18.39 16.87
N TYR A 367 9.79 17.60 16.16
CA TYR A 367 8.35 17.48 16.36
C TYR A 367 7.98 16.01 16.37
N SER A 368 7.11 15.60 17.29
CA SER A 368 6.43 14.31 17.13
C SER A 368 5.56 14.35 15.88
N PHE A 369 5.29 13.18 15.31
CA PHE A 369 4.37 13.07 14.18
C PHE A 369 2.98 13.61 14.55
N ASP A 370 2.52 13.34 15.76
CA ASP A 370 1.22 13.82 16.25
C ASP A 370 1.15 15.34 16.37
N ASP A 371 2.23 16.00 16.82
CA ASP A 371 2.28 17.45 16.92
C ASP A 371 2.44 18.13 15.56
N TYR A 372 3.13 17.47 14.62
CA TYR A 372 3.41 18.01 13.31
C TYR A 372 2.22 17.83 12.35
N PHE A 373 1.65 16.62 12.28
CA PHE A 373 0.49 16.27 11.46
C PHE A 373 -0.84 16.38 12.23
N SER A 374 -1.05 17.53 12.88
CA SER A 374 -2.27 17.80 13.64
C SER A 374 -3.35 18.48 12.80
N GLU A 375 -4.60 18.45 13.26
CA GLU A 375 -5.72 19.20 12.66
C GLU A 375 -5.41 20.69 12.55
N VAL A 376 -4.62 21.26 13.46
CA VAL A 376 -4.20 22.66 13.42
C VAL A 376 -3.11 22.90 12.36
N LYS A 377 -2.34 21.86 12.01
CA LYS A 377 -1.17 21.96 11.13
C LYS A 377 -1.35 21.30 9.75
N PHE A 378 -2.43 20.61 9.45
CA PHE A 378 -2.69 20.09 8.09
C PHE A 378 -4.18 20.14 7.75
N GLN A 379 -4.92 21.10 8.32
CA GLN A 379 -6.37 21.15 8.26
C GLN A 379 -6.90 21.01 6.83
N SER A 380 -6.36 21.78 5.89
CA SER A 380 -6.89 21.81 4.52
C SER A 380 -6.63 20.50 3.79
N LEU A 381 -5.45 19.90 3.97
CA LEU A 381 -5.16 18.56 3.44
C LEU A 381 -6.09 17.50 4.04
N LEU A 382 -6.28 17.51 5.37
CA LEU A 382 -7.12 16.53 6.07
C LEU A 382 -8.58 16.64 5.62
N GLU A 383 -9.13 17.86 5.54
CA GLU A 383 -10.49 18.12 5.03
C GLU A 383 -10.67 17.60 3.60
N GLN A 384 -9.64 17.72 2.76
CA GLN A 384 -9.68 17.24 1.38
C GLN A 384 -9.58 15.71 1.27
N CYS A 385 -8.77 15.07 2.11
CA CYS A 385 -8.78 13.62 2.28
C CYS A 385 -10.17 13.13 2.70
N GLU A 386 -10.77 13.76 3.72
CA GLU A 386 -12.12 13.41 4.18
C GLU A 386 -13.17 13.61 3.09
N ALA A 387 -13.09 14.71 2.33
CA ALA A 387 -13.98 14.96 1.20
C ALA A 387 -13.85 13.88 0.11
N LEU A 388 -12.63 13.44 -0.18
CA LEU A 388 -12.36 12.35 -1.13
C LEU A 388 -12.95 11.02 -0.65
N VAL A 389 -12.66 10.62 0.60
CA VAL A 389 -13.20 9.40 1.21
C VAL A 389 -14.73 9.42 1.22
N ASN A 390 -15.33 10.55 1.61
CA ASN A 390 -16.79 10.70 1.64
C ASN A 390 -17.44 10.56 0.26
N LYS A 391 -16.74 10.93 -0.83
CA LYS A 391 -17.23 10.68 -2.19
C LYS A 391 -17.22 9.19 -2.51
N TYR A 392 -16.13 8.47 -2.22
CA TYR A 392 -16.08 7.02 -2.43
C TYR A 392 -17.09 6.25 -1.59
N VAL A 393 -17.26 6.61 -0.31
CA VAL A 393 -18.29 6.01 0.57
C VAL A 393 -19.70 6.19 0.00
N LYS A 394 -19.98 7.27 -0.71
CA LYS A 394 -21.28 7.47 -1.39
C LYS A 394 -21.44 6.61 -2.64
N LEU A 395 -20.36 6.21 -3.30
CA LEU A 395 -20.40 5.34 -4.48
C LEU A 395 -20.54 3.86 -4.12
N LEU A 396 -20.11 3.48 -2.91
CA LEU A 396 -20.22 2.11 -2.39
C LEU A 396 -21.56 1.82 -1.68
N LYS A 397 -22.42 2.83 -1.52
CA LYS A 397 -23.78 2.73 -0.97
C LYS A 397 -24.81 2.76 -2.09
#